data_AF-A0A022WCR4-F1
#
_entry.id   AF-A0A022WCR4-F1
#
_cell.length_a   1.000
_cell.length_b   1.000
_cell.length_c   1.000
_cell.angle_alpha   90.00
_cell.angle_beta   90.00
_cell.angle_gamma   90.00
#
_symmetry.space_group_name_H-M   'P 1'
#
loop_
_entity.id
_entity.type
_entity.pdbx_description
1 polymer ?
#
loop_
_entity_poly.entity_id
_entity_poly.type
_entity_poly.pdbx_seq_one_letter_code
_entity_poly.pdbx_strand_id
1 'polypeptide(L)'
;MLSVLRKARLKDKEMRVLMLGLDNAGKTTIVKSIMGEDITTVSPTLGFIIKSIDFEGYKLNIWDVGGQRTLRSYWRNYFEKTDTLIWIVDATDRFRLDDCRRELAGLLTEERLMGASLLVFLNKTDVDGCMTEEEVRKGLELDAIKTHKWTIMPCSAVTGLNLTKGLSWVVQDAKDRLFLY
;
A
#
# COMPACT_ATOMS: atom_id res chain seq x y z
N MET A 1 -2.21 10.75 -23.28
CA MET A 1 -3.08 9.56 -23.51
C MET A 1 -3.29 8.75 -22.22
N LEU A 2 -2.24 8.41 -21.46
CA LEU A 2 -2.35 7.73 -20.14
C LEU A 2 -3.19 8.50 -19.11
N SER A 3 -3.07 9.83 -19.05
CA SER A 3 -3.85 10.69 -18.13
C SER A 3 -5.36 10.67 -18.42
N VAL A 4 -5.76 10.56 -19.68
CA VAL A 4 -7.17 10.54 -20.11
C VAL A 4 -7.83 9.22 -19.72
N LEU A 5 -7.14 8.10 -19.95
CA LEU A 5 -7.61 6.76 -19.55
C LEU A 5 -7.74 6.62 -18.03
N ARG A 6 -6.80 7.23 -17.28
CA ARG A 6 -6.87 7.25 -15.82
C ARG A 6 -8.02 8.09 -15.28
N LYS A 7 -8.26 9.27 -15.88
CA LYS A 7 -9.44 10.11 -15.56
C LYS A 7 -10.75 9.38 -15.85
N ALA A 8 -10.84 8.66 -16.97
CA ALA A 8 -12.03 7.86 -17.30
C ALA A 8 -12.30 6.78 -16.23
N ARG A 9 -11.29 6.00 -15.83
CA ARG A 9 -11.44 4.97 -14.79
C ARG A 9 -11.84 5.53 -13.43
N LEU A 10 -11.29 6.70 -13.06
CA LEU A 10 -11.68 7.37 -11.84
C LEU A 10 -13.12 7.92 -11.89
N LYS A 11 -13.64 8.29 -13.08
CA LYS A 11 -15.07 8.59 -13.28
C LYS A 11 -15.93 7.34 -13.12
N ASP A 12 -15.44 6.18 -13.54
CA ASP A 12 -16.10 4.89 -13.36
C ASP A 12 -16.05 4.39 -11.90
N LYS A 13 -15.44 5.17 -10.99
CA LYS A 13 -15.26 4.86 -9.56
C LYS A 13 -14.57 3.52 -9.30
N GLU A 14 -13.78 3.03 -10.25
CA GLU A 14 -12.94 1.86 -10.07
C GLU A 14 -11.47 2.25 -9.88
N MET A 15 -10.87 1.76 -8.79
CA MET A 15 -9.48 2.05 -8.45
C MET A 15 -8.64 0.77 -8.49
N ARG A 16 -7.40 0.89 -8.96
CA ARG A 16 -6.40 -0.16 -8.85
C ARG A 16 -5.42 0.19 -7.73
N VAL A 17 -5.46 -0.62 -6.68
CA VAL A 17 -4.61 -0.46 -5.49
C VAL A 17 -3.57 -1.57 -5.51
N LEU A 18 -2.29 -1.19 -5.52
CA LEU A 18 -1.19 -2.15 -5.47
C LEU A 18 -0.63 -2.19 -4.05
N MET A 19 -0.66 -3.36 -3.41
CA MET A 19 -0.16 -3.54 -2.04
C MET A 19 1.19 -4.27 -2.07
N LEU A 20 2.26 -3.57 -1.70
CA LEU A 20 3.64 -4.07 -1.65
C LEU A 20 4.26 -3.83 -0.28
N GLY A 21 5.43 -4.40 -0.06
CA GLY A 21 6.16 -4.39 1.21
C GLY A 21 6.95 -5.67 1.36
N LEU A 22 7.88 -5.70 2.31
CA LEU A 22 8.70 -6.90 2.54
C LEU A 22 7.84 -8.10 2.98
N ASP A 23 8.36 -9.31 2.82
CA ASP A 23 7.78 -10.50 3.42
C ASP A 23 7.56 -10.32 4.93
N ASN A 24 6.52 -10.98 5.45
CA ASN A 24 6.07 -10.90 6.83
C ASN A 24 5.52 -9.53 7.30
N ALA A 25 5.49 -8.49 6.45
CA ALA A 25 4.94 -7.19 6.83
C ALA A 25 3.41 -7.20 7.12
N GLY A 26 2.69 -8.24 6.71
CA GLY A 26 1.27 -8.43 6.99
C GLY A 26 0.30 -8.00 5.88
N LYS A 27 0.76 -7.89 4.63
CA LYS A 27 -0.07 -7.52 3.46
C LYS A 27 -1.36 -8.36 3.34
N THR A 28 -1.22 -9.67 3.23
CA THR A 28 -2.36 -10.59 3.11
C THR A 28 -3.27 -10.56 4.33
N THR A 29 -2.69 -10.39 5.53
CA THR A 29 -3.45 -10.24 6.79
C THR A 29 -4.30 -8.97 6.77
N ILE A 30 -3.75 -7.84 6.29
CA ILE A 30 -4.51 -6.59 6.12
C ILE A 30 -5.67 -6.78 5.16
N VAL A 31 -5.43 -7.41 4.00
CA VAL A 31 -6.50 -7.67 3.03
C VAL A 31 -7.59 -8.55 3.65
N LYS A 32 -7.23 -9.67 4.28
CA LYS A 32 -8.19 -10.54 4.96
C LYS A 32 -8.97 -9.81 6.07
N SER A 33 -8.29 -9.00 6.87
CA SER A 33 -8.89 -8.19 7.94
C SER A 33 -9.92 -7.20 7.39
N ILE A 34 -9.59 -6.50 6.30
CA ILE A 34 -10.53 -5.60 5.60
C ILE A 34 -11.75 -6.36 5.06
N MET A 35 -11.56 -7.58 4.57
CA MET A 35 -12.63 -8.43 4.04
C MET A 35 -13.49 -9.10 5.13
N GLY A 36 -13.11 -8.99 6.41
CA GLY A 36 -13.73 -9.77 7.50
C GLY A 36 -13.47 -11.27 7.38
N GLU A 37 -12.39 -11.68 6.70
CA GLU A 37 -11.97 -13.07 6.54
C GLU A 37 -11.10 -13.53 7.74
N ASP A 38 -11.00 -14.85 7.95
CA ASP A 38 -10.13 -15.41 8.97
C ASP A 38 -8.64 -15.05 8.72
N ILE A 39 -8.03 -14.43 9.73
CA ILE A 39 -6.63 -13.99 9.74
C ILE A 39 -5.71 -14.93 10.51
N THR A 40 -6.22 -15.97 11.16
CA THR A 40 -5.41 -16.88 11.98
C THR A 40 -4.49 -17.77 11.14
N THR A 41 -4.94 -18.12 9.92
CA THR A 41 -4.19 -18.94 8.98
C THR A 41 -3.79 -18.13 7.75
N VAL A 42 -2.53 -17.68 7.72
CA VAL A 42 -1.96 -16.93 6.60
C VAL A 42 -0.58 -17.50 6.25
N SER A 43 -0.46 -18.06 5.05
CA SER A 43 0.80 -18.52 4.48
C SER A 43 1.44 -17.42 3.62
N PRO A 44 2.78 -17.40 3.46
CA PRO A 44 3.43 -16.49 2.54
C PRO A 44 2.87 -16.60 1.11
N THR A 45 2.47 -15.47 0.53
CA THR A 45 1.92 -15.43 -0.83
C THR A 45 2.98 -15.74 -1.88
N LEU A 46 2.73 -16.77 -2.69
CA LEU A 46 3.48 -17.05 -3.91
C LEU A 46 2.78 -16.37 -5.08
N GLY A 47 3.43 -15.37 -5.68
CA GLY A 47 2.83 -14.57 -6.75
C GLY A 47 1.95 -13.44 -6.21
N PHE A 48 0.65 -13.46 -6.51
CA PHE A 48 -0.28 -12.39 -6.14
C PHE A 48 -1.71 -12.90 -5.90
N ILE A 49 -2.49 -12.11 -5.17
CA ILE A 49 -3.92 -12.29 -4.92
C ILE A 49 -4.63 -10.99 -5.32
N ILE A 50 -5.79 -11.10 -5.95
CA ILE A 50 -6.67 -9.95 -6.22
C ILE A 50 -7.92 -10.08 -5.36
N LYS A 51 -8.25 -9.01 -4.65
CA LYS A 51 -9.53 -8.86 -3.95
C LYS A 51 -10.17 -7.54 -4.37
N SER A 52 -11.46 -7.58 -4.66
CA SER A 52 -12.24 -6.40 -4.98
C SER A 52 -13.15 -6.08 -3.79
N ILE A 53 -13.14 -4.81 -3.36
CA ILE A 53 -14.01 -4.32 -2.29
C ILE A 53 -14.79 -3.10 -2.77
N ASP A 54 -16.08 -3.06 -2.41
CA ASP A 54 -16.89 -1.86 -2.52
C ASP A 54 -16.71 -1.02 -1.25
N PHE A 55 -16.14 0.17 -1.40
CA PHE A 55 -15.78 1.05 -0.29
C PHE A 55 -16.07 2.51 -0.66
N GLU A 56 -16.90 3.19 0.14
CA GLU A 56 -17.29 4.59 -0.06
C GLU A 56 -17.79 4.94 -1.48
N GLY A 57 -18.49 4.00 -2.11
CA GLY A 57 -19.00 4.13 -3.48
C GLY A 57 -17.96 3.95 -4.58
N TYR A 58 -16.76 3.47 -4.25
CA TYR A 58 -15.71 3.07 -5.17
C TYR A 58 -15.48 1.57 -5.08
N LYS A 59 -15.13 0.95 -6.21
CA LYS A 59 -14.64 -0.42 -6.25
C LYS A 59 -13.12 -0.44 -6.25
N LEU A 60 -12.53 -0.87 -5.14
CA LEU A 60 -11.07 -0.96 -4.99
C LEU A 60 -10.62 -2.36 -5.35
N ASN A 61 -9.85 -2.49 -6.43
CA ASN A 61 -9.21 -3.73 -6.84
C ASN A 61 -7.81 -3.78 -6.23
N ILE A 62 -7.67 -4.50 -5.11
CA ILE A 62 -6.43 -4.64 -4.34
C ILE A 62 -5.63 -5.81 -4.87
N TRP A 63 -4.40 -5.52 -5.31
CA TRP A 63 -3.40 -6.49 -5.74
C TRP A 63 -2.41 -6.71 -4.59
N ASP A 64 -2.58 -7.79 -3.84
CA ASP A 64 -1.64 -8.24 -2.80
C ASP A 64 -0.56 -9.11 -3.44
N VAL A 65 0.70 -8.67 -3.39
CA VAL A 65 1.80 -9.36 -4.07
C VAL A 65 2.82 -9.87 -3.05
N GLY A 66 3.34 -11.08 -3.26
CA GLY A 66 4.37 -11.68 -2.41
C GLY A 66 5.60 -10.78 -2.24
N GLY A 67 6.08 -10.66 -0.99
CA GLY A 67 7.21 -9.76 -0.64
C GLY A 67 8.55 -10.46 -0.42
N GLN A 68 8.59 -11.79 -0.62
CA GLN A 68 9.82 -12.57 -0.45
C GLN A 68 10.89 -12.06 -1.40
N ARG A 69 12.14 -11.97 -0.93
CA ARG A 69 13.26 -11.40 -1.70
C ARG A 69 13.39 -11.99 -3.10
N THR A 70 13.19 -13.30 -3.26
CA THR A 70 13.25 -14.01 -4.54
C THR A 70 12.12 -13.63 -5.51
N LEU A 71 11.02 -13.08 -5.00
CA LEU A 71 9.83 -12.69 -5.77
C LEU A 71 9.79 -11.20 -6.13
N ARG A 72 10.60 -10.34 -5.47
CA ARG A 72 10.54 -8.87 -5.65
C ARG A 72 10.85 -8.43 -7.09
N SER A 73 11.68 -9.18 -7.82
CA SER A 73 12.00 -8.93 -9.24
C SER A 73 10.77 -9.02 -10.17
N TYR A 74 9.67 -9.62 -9.71
CA TYR A 74 8.41 -9.73 -10.44
C TYR A 74 7.40 -8.63 -10.10
N TRP A 75 7.65 -7.79 -9.08
CA TRP A 75 6.74 -6.69 -8.72
C TRP A 75 6.42 -5.78 -9.90
N ARG A 76 7.42 -5.55 -10.75
CA ARG A 76 7.31 -4.75 -11.98
C ARG A 76 6.26 -5.23 -12.98
N ASN A 77 5.79 -6.46 -12.87
CA ASN A 77 4.71 -6.98 -13.70
C ASN A 77 3.34 -6.42 -13.30
N TYR A 78 3.25 -5.77 -12.13
CA TYR A 78 1.99 -5.31 -11.54
C TYR A 78 1.91 -3.78 -11.41
N PHE A 79 2.83 -3.00 -11.97
CA PHE A 79 2.83 -1.53 -11.80
C PHE A 79 1.80 -0.83 -12.68
N GLU A 80 1.47 -1.38 -13.84
CA GLU A 80 0.60 -0.70 -14.81
C GLU A 80 -0.75 -0.31 -14.22
N LYS A 81 -1.19 0.92 -14.53
CA LYS A 81 -2.51 1.43 -14.18
C LYS A 81 -2.78 1.50 -12.67
N THR A 82 -1.74 1.55 -11.82
CA THR A 82 -1.86 1.72 -10.37
C THR A 82 -2.32 3.14 -10.03
N ASP A 83 -3.40 3.25 -9.25
CA ASP A 83 -3.92 4.54 -8.78
C ASP A 83 -3.30 4.94 -7.43
N THR A 84 -3.08 3.93 -6.58
CA THR A 84 -2.43 4.06 -5.28
C THR A 84 -1.55 2.86 -4.99
N LEU A 85 -0.31 3.12 -4.56
CA LEU A 85 0.59 2.16 -3.96
C LEU A 85 0.39 2.19 -2.44
N ILE A 86 0.03 1.05 -1.85
CA ILE A 86 0.06 0.86 -0.41
C ILE A 86 1.34 0.11 -0.05
N TRP A 87 2.23 0.76 0.68
CA TRP A 87 3.50 0.21 1.16
C TRP A 87 3.36 -0.23 2.61
N ILE A 88 3.50 -1.52 2.88
CA ILE A 88 3.37 -2.09 4.23
C ILE A 88 4.75 -2.22 4.88
N VAL A 89 4.88 -1.62 6.06
CA VAL A 89 6.06 -1.68 6.92
C VAL A 89 5.71 -2.47 8.17
N ASP A 90 6.57 -3.41 8.56
CA ASP A 90 6.46 -4.09 9.85
C ASP A 90 7.05 -3.19 10.95
N ALA A 91 6.22 -2.66 11.84
CA ALA A 91 6.66 -1.78 12.91
C ALA A 91 7.61 -2.48 13.90
N THR A 92 7.61 -3.81 13.96
CA THR A 92 8.48 -4.58 14.88
C THR A 92 9.86 -4.84 14.29
N ASP A 93 10.04 -4.66 12.99
CA ASP A 93 11.23 -5.11 12.26
C ASP A 93 12.20 -3.96 11.95
N ARG A 94 12.81 -3.44 13.03
CA ARG A 94 13.81 -2.35 12.94
C ARG A 94 15.01 -2.73 12.08
N PHE A 95 15.42 -4.01 12.08
CA PHE A 95 16.60 -4.49 11.36
C PHE A 95 16.44 -4.42 9.84
N ARG A 96 15.21 -4.57 9.32
CA ARG A 96 14.95 -4.52 7.87
C ARG A 96 14.44 -3.16 7.39
N LEU A 97 14.45 -2.12 8.21
CA LEU A 97 13.97 -0.79 7.81
C LEU A 97 14.78 -0.19 6.65
N ASP A 98 16.11 -0.37 6.63
CA ASP A 98 16.93 0.08 5.49
C ASP A 98 16.62 -0.69 4.20
N ASP A 99 16.36 -2.00 4.30
CA ASP A 99 15.93 -2.80 3.14
C ASP A 99 14.58 -2.31 2.62
N CYS A 100 13.65 -2.01 3.54
CA CYS A 100 12.35 -1.44 3.24
C CYS A 100 12.48 -0.08 2.53
N ARG A 101 13.37 0.81 3.00
CA ARG A 101 13.67 2.10 2.38
C ARG A 101 14.20 1.94 0.96
N ARG A 102 15.20 1.08 0.74
CA ARG A 102 15.80 0.87 -0.60
C ARG A 102 14.80 0.34 -1.61
N GLU A 103 13.97 -0.62 -1.21
CA GLU A 103 12.92 -1.18 -2.07
C GLU A 103 11.87 -0.13 -2.41
N LEU A 104 11.39 0.65 -1.42
CA LEU A 104 10.46 1.75 -1.66
C LEU A 104 11.06 2.81 -2.60
N ALA A 105 12.30 3.23 -2.35
CA ALA A 105 12.98 4.20 -3.20
C ALA A 105 13.07 3.72 -4.65
N GLY A 106 13.43 2.45 -4.87
CA GLY A 106 13.45 1.84 -6.21
C GLY A 106 12.08 1.88 -6.89
N LEU A 107 11.02 1.49 -6.17
CA LEU A 107 9.64 1.53 -6.69
C LEU A 107 9.23 2.93 -7.14
N LEU A 108 9.56 3.97 -6.37
CA LEU A 108 9.14 5.34 -6.68
C LEU A 108 9.92 5.97 -7.87
N THR A 109 10.93 5.28 -8.41
CA THR A 109 11.61 5.67 -9.65
C THR A 109 10.95 5.08 -10.91
N GLU A 110 10.04 4.12 -10.76
CA GLU A 110 9.41 3.45 -11.90
C GLU A 110 8.38 4.36 -12.58
N GLU A 111 8.59 4.63 -13.87
CA GLU A 111 7.70 5.48 -14.67
C GLU A 111 6.24 5.00 -14.64
N ARG A 112 6.01 3.69 -14.52
CA ARG A 112 4.67 3.09 -14.47
C ARG A 112 3.92 3.35 -13.17
N LEU A 113 4.62 3.76 -12.11
CA LEU A 113 4.03 4.19 -10.85
C LEU A 113 3.89 5.72 -10.76
N MET A 114 4.39 6.46 -11.74
CA MET A 114 4.29 7.93 -11.74
C MET A 114 2.84 8.41 -11.65
N GLY A 115 2.63 9.33 -10.72
CA GLY A 115 1.33 9.91 -10.41
C GLY A 115 0.43 9.00 -9.57
N ALA A 116 0.84 7.79 -9.18
CA ALA A 116 0.17 7.08 -8.10
C ALA A 116 0.32 7.86 -6.79
N SER A 117 -0.57 7.63 -5.84
CA SER A 117 -0.37 8.13 -4.47
C SER A 117 0.24 7.02 -3.61
N LEU A 118 0.92 7.40 -2.54
CA LEU A 118 1.59 6.46 -1.63
C LEU A 118 0.92 6.49 -0.26
N LEU A 119 0.32 5.37 0.14
CA LEU A 119 -0.08 5.15 1.53
C LEU A 119 0.96 4.22 2.18
N VAL A 120 1.63 4.69 3.22
CA VAL A 120 2.47 3.83 4.06
C VAL A 120 1.64 3.35 5.24
N PHE A 121 1.38 2.04 5.30
CA PHE A 121 0.84 1.43 6.50
C PHE A 121 1.99 0.96 7.38
N LEU A 122 2.11 1.56 8.56
CA LEU A 122 2.99 1.09 9.62
C LEU A 122 2.23 0.04 10.42
N ASN A 123 2.38 -1.22 10.04
CA ASN A 123 1.58 -2.33 10.56
C ASN A 123 2.21 -2.98 11.81
N LYS A 124 1.40 -3.73 12.57
CA LYS A 124 1.77 -4.40 13.83
C LYS A 124 2.06 -3.42 14.98
N THR A 125 1.38 -2.28 14.99
CA THR A 125 1.51 -1.29 16.07
C THR A 125 0.77 -1.69 17.35
N ASP A 126 0.10 -2.84 17.34
CA ASP A 126 -0.44 -3.52 18.52
C ASP A 126 0.64 -4.21 19.37
N VAL A 127 1.88 -4.32 18.87
CA VAL A 127 2.99 -4.96 19.57
C VAL A 127 3.80 -3.93 20.36
N ASP A 128 4.06 -4.22 21.64
CA ASP A 128 4.88 -3.39 22.52
C ASP A 128 6.31 -3.22 21.98
N GLY A 129 6.84 -1.99 22.06
CA GLY A 129 8.19 -1.66 21.58
C GLY A 129 8.33 -1.51 20.06
N CYS A 130 7.23 -1.59 19.32
CA CYS A 130 7.21 -1.31 17.88
C CYS A 130 7.71 0.11 17.55
N MET A 131 8.12 0.32 16.30
CA MET A 131 8.55 1.61 15.80
C MET A 131 7.41 2.63 15.82
N THR A 132 7.73 3.86 16.20
CA THR A 132 6.81 4.98 16.08
C THR A 132 6.69 5.46 14.64
N GLU A 133 5.62 6.19 14.33
CA GLU A 133 5.44 6.82 13.02
C GLU A 133 6.63 7.69 12.62
N GLU A 134 7.19 8.42 13.58
CA GLU A 134 8.32 9.33 13.36
C GLU A 134 9.62 8.58 13.07
N GLU A 135 9.87 7.46 13.74
CA GLU A 135 11.02 6.59 13.45
C GLU A 135 10.96 6.04 12.02
N VAL A 136 9.78 5.59 11.58
CA VAL A 136 9.60 5.05 10.23
C VAL A 136 9.59 6.16 9.17
N ARG A 137 8.99 7.32 9.45
CA ARG A 137 9.03 8.49 8.56
C ARG A 137 10.47 8.89 8.25
N LYS A 138 11.32 8.99 9.28
CA LYS A 138 12.75 9.26 9.14
C LYS A 138 13.49 8.12 8.45
N GLY A 139 13.28 6.89 8.90
CA GLY A 139 13.99 5.71 8.40
C GLY A 139 13.64 5.34 6.96
N LEU A 140 12.49 5.75 6.43
CA LEU A 140 12.14 5.62 5.02
C LEU A 140 12.41 6.90 4.20
N GLU A 141 12.91 7.96 4.84
CA GLU A 141 13.14 9.27 4.22
C GLU A 141 11.89 9.85 3.51
N LEU A 142 10.70 9.67 4.09
CA LEU A 142 9.44 10.04 3.43
C LEU A 142 9.36 11.53 3.06
N ASP A 143 9.96 12.40 3.87
CA ASP A 143 10.00 13.85 3.61
C ASP A 143 10.80 14.22 2.36
N ALA A 144 11.72 13.36 1.92
CA ALA A 144 12.48 13.56 0.68
C ALA A 144 11.64 13.21 -0.57
N ILE A 145 10.52 12.49 -0.42
CA ILE A 145 9.65 12.12 -1.53
C ILE A 145 8.86 13.35 -1.99
N LYS A 146 9.24 13.88 -3.16
CA LYS A 146 8.52 14.99 -3.83
C LYS A 146 7.73 14.56 -5.06
N THR A 147 7.96 13.34 -5.54
CA THR A 147 7.37 12.81 -6.78
C THR A 147 5.95 12.28 -6.61
N HIS A 148 5.57 11.90 -5.38
CA HIS A 148 4.28 11.30 -5.06
C HIS A 148 3.67 11.98 -3.83
N LYS A 149 2.35 12.21 -3.86
CA LYS A 149 1.61 12.56 -2.63
C LYS A 149 1.59 11.34 -1.73
N TRP A 150 1.95 11.52 -0.46
CA TRP A 150 2.04 10.41 0.48
C TRP A 150 1.40 10.72 1.83
N THR A 151 1.03 9.66 2.55
CA THR A 151 0.71 9.70 3.98
C THR A 151 1.26 8.43 4.64
N ILE A 152 1.53 8.50 5.94
CA ILE A 152 1.81 7.34 6.77
C ILE A 152 0.69 7.16 7.78
N MET A 153 0.36 5.92 8.15
CA MET A 153 -0.67 5.61 9.11
C MET A 153 -0.28 4.39 9.96
N PRO A 154 -0.14 4.53 11.28
CA PRO A 154 -0.05 3.41 12.22
C PRO A 154 -1.30 2.54 12.10
N CYS A 155 -1.14 1.23 11.96
CA CYS A 155 -2.24 0.30 11.81
C CYS A 155 -1.93 -1.06 12.42
N SER A 156 -2.98 -1.86 12.59
CA SER A 156 -2.87 -3.24 13.03
C SER A 156 -3.82 -4.10 12.21
N ALA A 157 -3.24 -5.00 11.43
CA ALA A 157 -3.99 -6.02 10.69
C ALA A 157 -4.81 -6.92 11.63
N VAL A 158 -4.30 -7.17 12.84
CA VAL A 158 -4.92 -8.07 13.83
C VAL A 158 -6.13 -7.44 14.49
N THR A 159 -6.03 -6.17 14.88
CA THR A 159 -7.12 -5.47 15.58
C THR A 159 -8.04 -4.70 14.64
N GLY A 160 -7.65 -4.53 13.37
CA GLY A 160 -8.36 -3.70 12.39
C GLY A 160 -8.08 -2.19 12.54
N LEU A 161 -7.21 -1.79 13.49
CA LEU A 161 -6.89 -0.39 13.74
C LEU A 161 -6.47 0.33 12.45
N ASN A 162 -7.15 1.44 12.15
CA ASN A 162 -6.87 2.36 11.06
C ASN A 162 -6.91 1.79 9.62
N LEU A 163 -7.28 0.52 9.42
CA LEU A 163 -7.36 -0.05 8.06
C LEU A 163 -8.40 0.68 7.20
N THR A 164 -9.61 0.83 7.73
CA THR A 164 -10.70 1.59 7.09
C THR A 164 -10.31 3.04 6.85
N LYS A 165 -9.65 3.68 7.83
CA LYS A 165 -9.19 5.08 7.71
C LYS A 165 -8.17 5.25 6.59
N GLY A 166 -7.27 4.28 6.41
CA GLY A 166 -6.34 4.26 5.29
C GLY A 166 -7.05 4.13 3.95
N LEU A 167 -8.06 3.26 3.84
CA LEU A 167 -8.87 3.14 2.61
C LEU A 167 -9.68 4.41 2.32
N SER A 168 -10.23 5.07 3.34
CA SER A 168 -10.89 6.38 3.19
C SER A 168 -9.93 7.43 2.64
N TRP A 169 -8.66 7.44 3.09
CA TRP A 169 -7.64 8.32 2.50
C TRP A 169 -7.38 8.00 1.03
N VAL A 170 -7.31 6.71 0.66
CA VAL A 170 -7.13 6.28 -0.73
C VAL A 170 -8.26 6.81 -1.62
N VAL A 171 -9.50 6.64 -1.19
CA VAL A 171 -10.67 7.13 -1.93
C VAL A 171 -10.70 8.66 -1.99
N GLN A 172 -10.43 9.33 -0.87
CA GLN A 172 -10.44 10.79 -0.81
C GLN A 172 -9.37 11.40 -1.72
N ASP A 173 -8.16 10.86 -1.71
CA ASP A 173 -7.09 11.32 -2.59
C ASP A 173 -7.43 11.13 -4.08
N ALA A 174 -8.11 10.03 -4.43
CA ALA A 174 -8.61 9.83 -5.78
C ALA A 174 -9.68 10.85 -6.18
N LYS A 175 -10.59 11.20 -5.26
CA LYS A 175 -11.57 12.27 -5.46
C LYS A 175 -10.87 13.62 -5.68
N ASP A 176 -9.92 13.98 -4.82
CA ASP A 176 -9.20 15.26 -4.93
C ASP A 176 -8.50 15.41 -6.29
N ARG A 177 -7.85 14.33 -6.77
CA ARG A 177 -7.19 14.33 -8.09
C ARG A 177 -8.16 14.44 -9.26
N LEU A 178 -9.44 14.08 -9.10
CA LEU A 178 -10.47 14.31 -10.11
C LEU A 178 -10.90 15.78 -10.16
N PHE A 179 -10.98 16.46 -9.02
CA PHE A 179 -11.46 17.86 -8.93
C PHE A 179 -10.39 18.91 -9.26
N LEU A 180 -9.10 18.54 -9.21
CA LEU A 180 -7.99 19.42 -9.57
C LEU A 180 -7.80 19.61 -11.09
N TYR A 181 -8.67 19.02 -11.92
CA TYR A 181 -8.65 19.13 -13.39
C TYR A 181 -10.04 19.18 -14.00
#